data_AF-A0A2M8NPX7-F1
#
_entry.id   AF-A0A2M8NPX7-F1
#
_cell.length_a   1.000
_cell.length_b   1.000
_cell.length_c   1.000
_cell.angle_alpha   90.00
_cell.angle_beta   90.00
_cell.angle_gamma   90.00
#
_symmetry.space_group_name_H-M   'P 1'
#
loop_
_entity.id
_entity.type
_entity.pdbx_description
1 polymer ?
#
loop_
_entity_poly.entity_id
_entity_poly.type
_entity_poly.pdbx_seq_one_letter_code
_entity_poly.pdbx_strand_id
1 'polypeptide(L)'
;MLTQNGCLARQDRWRETMNALKLDATAILDYRDIYYFTGAYIPPHLPGTPVPMLLLMFADGETLLFVDSASMGGGFDVRIPENGAWGVTETLAYAWGKNSTTNPDHTSLLVEIIEERLEKHTPVKRLGFQYESMPWMVARAVVGQAGVLRLVTTAVFARGHVLLQGDVG
;
A
#
# COMPACT_ATOMS: atom_id res chain seq x y z
N MET A 1 3.09 8.89 20.20
CA MET A 1 3.72 8.63 18.89
C MET A 1 3.94 7.13 18.76
N LEU A 2 3.65 6.53 17.61
CA LEU A 2 3.90 5.10 17.41
C LEU A 2 5.40 4.81 17.41
N THR A 3 5.81 3.70 18.02
CA THR A 3 7.22 3.28 18.04
C THR A 3 7.49 2.32 16.89
N GLN A 4 8.71 2.34 16.36
CA GLN A 4 9.11 1.47 15.27
C GLN A 4 8.93 -0.03 15.62
N ASN A 5 9.39 -0.44 16.81
CA ASN A 5 9.20 -1.80 17.29
C ASN A 5 7.71 -2.18 17.43
N GLY A 6 6.87 -1.23 17.83
CA GLY A 6 5.42 -1.44 17.90
C GLY A 6 4.77 -1.59 16.53
N CYS A 7 5.25 -0.87 15.51
CA CYS A 7 4.85 -1.03 14.11
C CYS A 7 5.21 -2.43 13.59
N LEU A 8 6.48 -2.84 13.74
CA LEU A 8 6.95 -4.16 13.30
C LEU A 8 6.16 -5.31 13.96
N ALA A 9 5.97 -5.26 15.28
CA ALA A 9 5.18 -6.27 15.99
C ALA A 9 3.72 -6.35 15.51
N ARG A 10 3.14 -5.25 15.00
CA ARG A 10 1.81 -5.26 14.39
C ARG A 10 1.82 -5.86 13.00
N GLN A 11 2.85 -5.58 12.22
CA GLN A 11 3.03 -6.21 10.91
C GLN A 11 3.18 -7.72 11.06
N ASP A 12 3.96 -8.19 12.04
CA ASP A 12 4.16 -9.63 12.28
C ASP A 12 2.86 -10.34 12.65
N ARG A 13 2.07 -9.76 13.58
CA ARG A 13 0.73 -10.29 13.90
C ARG A 13 -0.21 -10.29 12.70
N TRP A 14 -0.10 -9.30 11.82
CA TRP A 14 -0.88 -9.28 10.59
C TRP A 14 -0.43 -10.39 9.63
N ARG A 15 0.87 -10.66 9.50
CA ARG A 15 1.40 -11.78 8.69
C ARG A 15 0.96 -13.13 9.24
N GLU A 16 0.88 -13.32 10.56
CA GLU A 16 0.28 -14.52 11.15
C GLU A 16 -1.17 -14.72 10.67
N THR A 17 -1.94 -13.63 10.61
CA THR A 17 -3.32 -13.64 10.10
C THR A 17 -3.36 -13.94 8.60
N MET A 18 -2.50 -13.31 7.80
CA MET A 18 -2.36 -13.58 6.36
C MET A 18 -2.06 -15.06 6.10
N ASN A 19 -1.11 -15.64 6.85
CA ASN A 19 -0.74 -17.05 6.75
C ASN A 19 -1.93 -17.97 7.07
N ALA A 20 -2.69 -17.67 8.13
CA ALA A 20 -3.90 -18.43 8.47
C ALA A 20 -4.97 -18.36 7.36
N LEU A 21 -5.12 -17.21 6.71
CA LEU A 21 -6.04 -16.97 5.59
C LEU A 21 -5.50 -17.42 4.22
N LYS A 22 -4.24 -17.86 4.19
CA LYS A 22 -3.49 -18.21 2.97
C LYS A 22 -3.45 -17.04 1.98
N LEU A 23 -3.22 -15.81 2.46
CA LEU A 23 -3.01 -14.64 1.62
C LEU A 23 -1.53 -14.54 1.25
N ASP A 24 -1.24 -14.22 0.00
CA ASP A 24 0.13 -13.96 -0.46
C ASP A 24 0.53 -12.52 -0.16
N ALA A 25 -0.43 -11.59 -0.27
CA ALA A 25 -0.23 -10.19 0.03
C ALA A 25 -1.50 -9.52 0.57
N THR A 26 -1.35 -8.35 1.20
CA THR A 26 -2.43 -7.43 1.57
C THR A 26 -2.14 -6.03 1.04
N ALA A 27 -3.12 -5.42 0.36
CA ALA A 27 -3.11 -4.02 -0.09
C ALA A 27 -3.89 -3.13 0.88
N ILE A 28 -3.22 -2.12 1.44
CA ILE A 28 -3.77 -1.16 2.40
C ILE A 28 -3.62 0.25 1.83
N LEU A 29 -4.73 0.98 1.68
CA LEU A 29 -4.78 2.32 1.11
C LEU A 29 -5.23 3.40 2.11
N ASP A 30 -5.90 3.02 3.20
CA ASP A 30 -6.30 3.99 4.23
C ASP A 30 -5.05 4.53 4.95
N TYR A 31 -4.83 5.85 4.88
CA TYR A 31 -3.67 6.52 5.45
C TYR A 31 -3.51 6.28 6.97
N ARG A 32 -4.61 6.03 7.70
CA ARG A 32 -4.59 5.77 9.15
C ARG A 32 -4.08 4.36 9.42
N ASP A 33 -4.43 3.41 8.57
CA ASP A 33 -3.92 2.04 8.66
C ASP A 33 -2.47 1.97 8.20
N ILE A 34 -2.09 2.71 7.15
CA ILE A 34 -0.68 2.89 6.76
C ILE A 34 0.12 3.48 7.94
N TYR A 35 -0.37 4.56 8.56
CA TYR A 35 0.26 5.13 9.76
C TYR A 35 0.31 4.13 10.91
N TYR A 36 -0.74 3.33 11.10
CA TYR A 36 -0.75 2.26 12.09
C TYR A 36 0.40 1.27 11.80
N PHE A 37 0.50 0.68 10.61
CA PHE A 37 1.50 -0.37 10.36
C PHE A 37 2.94 0.12 10.21
N THR A 38 3.15 1.39 9.85
CA THR A 38 4.50 1.89 9.54
C THR A 38 4.98 2.96 10.53
N GLY A 39 4.06 3.68 11.18
CA GLY A 39 4.39 4.89 11.92
C GLY A 39 4.76 6.07 11.01
N ALA A 40 4.72 5.90 9.69
CA ALA A 40 4.96 6.95 8.71
C ALA A 40 3.78 7.93 8.73
N TYR A 41 4.00 9.11 9.29
CA TYR A 41 3.02 10.18 9.24
C TYR A 41 3.15 10.90 7.90
N ILE A 42 2.26 10.56 6.97
CA ILE A 42 2.22 11.14 5.64
C ILE A 42 1.07 12.15 5.61
N PRO A 43 1.37 13.46 5.60
CA PRO A 43 0.33 14.48 5.65
C PRO A 43 -0.45 14.50 4.32
N PRO A 44 -1.79 14.61 4.34
CA PRO A 44 -2.55 14.82 3.12
C PRO A 44 -2.19 16.18 2.51
N HIS A 45 -1.84 16.21 1.22
CA HIS A 45 -1.41 17.43 0.55
C HIS A 45 -2.52 18.39 0.16
N LEU A 46 -3.69 17.86 -0.17
CA LEU A 46 -4.81 18.65 -0.67
C LEU A 46 -5.95 18.57 0.33
N PRO A 47 -6.46 19.72 0.81
CA PRO A 47 -7.68 19.75 1.61
C PRO A 47 -8.81 19.06 0.85
N GLY A 48 -9.27 17.92 1.34
CA GLY A 48 -10.38 17.17 0.74
C GLY A 48 -10.03 16.25 -0.43
N THR A 49 -8.75 16.08 -0.81
CA THR A 49 -8.34 15.10 -1.84
C THR A 49 -7.14 14.29 -1.33
N PRO A 50 -7.38 13.13 -0.69
CA PRO A 50 -6.28 12.25 -0.32
C PRO A 50 -5.61 11.76 -1.59
N VAL A 51 -4.29 11.97 -1.65
CA VAL A 51 -3.47 11.46 -2.74
C VAL A 51 -3.28 9.96 -2.51
N PRO A 52 -3.44 9.12 -3.55
CA PRO A 52 -3.50 7.68 -3.35
C PRO A 52 -2.15 7.14 -2.88
N MET A 53 -2.18 6.41 -1.77
CA MET A 53 -1.04 5.66 -1.25
C MET A 53 -1.39 4.18 -1.22
N LEU A 54 -0.37 3.33 -1.26
CA LEU A 54 -0.54 1.89 -1.11
C LEU A 54 0.58 1.34 -0.24
N LEU A 55 0.21 0.68 0.85
CA LEU A 55 1.09 -0.24 1.56
C LEU A 55 0.76 -1.66 1.10
N LEU A 56 1.72 -2.31 0.45
CA LEU A 56 1.62 -3.70 0.04
C LEU A 56 2.47 -4.55 0.98
N MET A 57 1.82 -5.39 1.79
CA MET A 57 2.48 -6.30 2.71
C MET A 57 2.42 -7.73 2.16
N PHE A 58 3.57 -8.39 2.03
CA PHE A 58 3.67 -9.77 1.60
C PHE A 58 3.81 -10.74 2.79
N ALA A 59 3.33 -11.96 2.61
CA ALA A 59 3.40 -13.01 3.62
C ALA A 59 4.83 -13.48 3.93
N ASP A 60 5.75 -13.30 2.98
CA ASP A 60 7.17 -13.68 3.10
C ASP A 60 8.02 -12.67 3.89
N GLY A 61 7.43 -11.55 4.30
CA GLY A 61 8.11 -10.50 5.06
C GLY A 61 8.32 -9.21 4.29
N GLU A 62 8.26 -9.21 2.96
CA GLU A 62 8.42 -7.98 2.18
C GLU A 62 7.28 -6.99 2.48
N THR A 63 7.60 -5.70 2.56
CA THR A 63 6.59 -4.64 2.73
C THR A 63 7.00 -3.43 1.93
N LEU A 64 6.18 -3.06 0.95
CA LEU A 64 6.42 -1.96 0.02
C LEU A 64 5.45 -0.83 0.33
N LEU A 65 5.98 0.39 0.38
CA LEU A 65 5.18 1.60 0.56
C LEU A 65 5.27 2.46 -0.69
N PHE A 66 4.15 2.61 -1.38
CA PHE A 66 3.99 3.49 -2.52
C PHE A 66 3.33 4.78 -2.07
N VAL A 67 4.01 5.89 -2.32
CA VAL A 67 3.59 7.22 -1.89
C VAL A 67 3.84 8.22 -3.01
N ASP A 68 3.26 9.40 -2.88
CA ASP A 68 3.60 10.46 -3.77
C ASP A 68 4.88 11.20 -3.35
N SER A 69 5.51 11.84 -4.30
CA SER A 69 6.77 12.53 -4.06
C SER A 69 6.60 13.86 -3.30
N ALA A 70 5.43 14.51 -3.38
CA ALA A 70 5.15 15.74 -2.65
C ALA A 70 4.97 15.49 -1.14
N SER A 71 4.49 14.29 -0.76
CA SER A 71 4.41 13.72 0.61
C SER A 71 5.71 13.71 1.37
N MET A 72 6.82 13.74 0.63
CA MET A 72 8.14 13.53 1.19
C MET A 72 8.97 14.81 1.33
N GLY A 73 8.37 16.00 1.20
CA GLY A 73 9.08 17.26 1.42
C GLY A 73 8.74 18.42 0.49
N GLY A 74 7.77 18.26 -0.42
CA GLY A 74 7.25 19.34 -1.26
C GLY A 74 8.11 19.68 -2.47
N GLY A 75 7.58 19.46 -3.68
CA GLY A 75 8.24 19.86 -4.92
C GLY A 75 9.49 19.04 -5.26
N PHE A 76 10.18 19.45 -6.34
CA PHE A 76 11.24 18.73 -7.08
C PHE A 76 12.41 18.11 -6.27
N ASP A 77 12.49 18.32 -4.95
CA ASP A 77 13.53 17.80 -4.07
C ASP A 77 12.94 16.69 -3.17
N VAL A 78 12.68 15.55 -3.80
CA VAL A 78 12.01 14.39 -3.19
C VAL A 78 13.03 13.59 -2.40
N ARG A 79 12.94 13.57 -1.07
CA ARG A 79 13.72 12.64 -0.25
C ARG A 79 12.89 11.41 0.09
N ILE A 80 12.98 10.42 -0.78
CA ILE A 80 12.50 9.07 -0.45
C ILE A 80 13.35 8.57 0.74
N PRO A 81 12.73 8.10 1.83
CA PRO A 81 13.46 7.49 2.93
C PRO A 81 14.31 6.32 2.46
N GLU A 82 15.44 6.08 3.14
CA GLU A 82 16.26 4.90 2.88
C GLU A 82 15.47 3.60 3.12
N ASN A 83 15.83 2.54 2.39
CA ASN A 83 15.24 1.22 2.57
C ASN A 83 15.33 0.76 4.03
N GLY A 84 14.25 0.18 4.55
CA GLY A 84 14.12 -0.16 5.97
C GLY A 84 13.54 0.95 6.84
N ALA A 85 13.43 2.19 6.34
CA ALA A 85 12.73 3.26 7.05
C ALA A 85 11.27 2.88 7.32
N TRP A 86 10.73 3.32 8.45
CA TRP A 86 9.35 3.03 8.87
C TRP A 86 8.97 1.54 8.91
N GLY A 87 9.98 0.65 8.89
CA GLY A 87 9.76 -0.79 8.90
C GLY A 87 9.10 -1.29 7.63
N VAL A 88 9.34 -0.60 6.51
CA VAL A 88 9.05 -1.08 5.17
C VAL A 88 10.36 -1.50 4.52
N THR A 89 10.33 -2.56 3.71
CA THR A 89 11.49 -3.01 2.94
C THR A 89 11.95 -1.91 2.00
N GLU A 90 11.00 -1.27 1.32
CA GLU A 90 11.26 -0.28 0.30
C GLU A 90 10.14 0.76 0.28
N THR A 91 10.51 2.02 0.08
CA THR A 91 9.56 3.11 -0.20
C THR A 91 9.74 3.52 -1.66
N LEU A 92 8.66 3.53 -2.42
CA LEU A 92 8.62 3.93 -3.82
C LEU A 92 7.79 5.20 -3.94
N ALA A 93 8.31 6.20 -4.66
CA ALA A 93 7.61 7.46 -4.85
C ALA A 93 7.30 7.71 -6.33
N TYR A 94 6.07 8.11 -6.62
CA TYR A 94 5.69 8.60 -7.95
C TYR A 94 5.65 10.14 -7.96
N ALA A 95 6.08 10.73 -9.08
CA ALA A 95 6.12 12.17 -9.24
C ALA A 95 4.71 12.72 -9.51
N TRP A 96 4.32 13.79 -8.81
CA TRP A 96 3.05 14.49 -9.01
C TRP A 96 2.88 15.19 -10.36
N GLY A 97 4.00 15.53 -10.98
CA GLY A 97 4.02 16.26 -12.25
C GLY A 97 5.06 15.68 -13.19
N LYS A 98 4.78 15.79 -14.48
CA LYS A 98 5.70 15.42 -15.56
C LYS A 98 5.97 16.68 -16.37
N ASN A 99 7.25 16.98 -16.63
CA ASN A 99 7.67 18.13 -17.43
C ASN A 99 7.12 19.48 -16.94
N SER A 100 7.08 19.71 -15.62
CA SER A 100 6.51 20.93 -14.99
C SER A 100 4.99 21.09 -15.11
N THR A 101 4.27 20.06 -15.55
CA THR A 101 2.81 20.03 -15.57
C THR A 101 2.29 19.05 -14.52
N THR A 102 1.38 19.51 -13.65
CA THR A 102 0.69 18.66 -12.69
C THR A 102 -0.15 17.62 -13.43
N ASN A 103 0.02 16.34 -13.09
CA ASN A 103 -0.87 15.31 -13.58
C ASN A 103 -2.11 15.26 -12.65
N PRO A 104 -3.33 15.51 -13.16
CA PRO A 104 -4.53 15.44 -12.34
C PRO A 104 -4.90 14.01 -11.94
N ASP A 105 -4.37 12.98 -12.62
CA ASP A 105 -4.66 11.57 -12.36
C ASP A 105 -3.50 10.89 -11.59
N HIS A 106 -3.47 11.14 -10.29
CA HIS A 106 -2.50 10.50 -9.39
C HIS A 106 -2.71 8.99 -9.24
N THR A 107 -3.90 8.47 -9.55
CA THR A 107 -4.15 7.01 -9.47
C THR A 107 -3.43 6.30 -10.60
N SER A 108 -3.46 6.84 -11.81
CA SER A 108 -2.69 6.30 -12.93
C SER A 108 -1.18 6.32 -12.69
N LEU A 109 -0.66 7.39 -12.06
CA LEU A 109 0.76 7.46 -11.69
C LEU A 109 1.16 6.43 -10.63
N LEU A 110 0.29 6.20 -9.65
CA LEU A 110 0.48 5.14 -8.66
C LEU A 110 0.47 3.76 -9.33
N VAL A 111 -0.44 3.53 -10.27
CA VAL A 111 -0.52 2.26 -11.02
C VAL A 111 0.76 2.00 -11.81
N GLU A 112 1.31 3.00 -12.50
CA GLU A 112 2.54 2.88 -13.29
C GLU A 112 3.71 2.36 -12.44
N ILE A 113 3.94 2.95 -11.26
CA ILE A 113 5.02 2.52 -10.36
C ILE A 113 4.75 1.15 -9.71
N ILE A 114 3.47 0.81 -9.46
CA ILE A 114 3.08 -0.52 -8.98
C ILE A 114 3.41 -1.57 -10.04
N GLU A 115 3.00 -1.35 -11.29
CA GLU A 115 3.23 -2.28 -12.39
C GLU A 115 4.73 -2.46 -12.65
N GLU A 116 5.50 -1.37 -12.71
CA GLU A 116 6.95 -1.41 -12.88
C GLU A 116 7.64 -2.23 -11.77
N ARG A 117 7.23 -2.03 -10.51
CA ARG A 117 7.85 -2.74 -9.37
C ARG A 117 7.44 -4.21 -9.31
N LEU A 118 6.20 -4.52 -9.69
CA LEU A 118 5.65 -5.86 -9.57
C LEU A 118 5.88 -6.74 -10.81
N GLU A 119 6.32 -6.17 -11.94
CA GLU A 119 6.73 -6.93 -13.14
C GLU A 119 7.77 -8.02 -12.82
N LYS A 120 8.66 -7.73 -11.87
CA LYS A 120 9.76 -8.62 -11.44
C LYS A 120 9.41 -9.44 -10.20
N HIS A 121 8.20 -9.29 -9.67
CA HIS A 121 7.79 -9.94 -8.43
C HIS A 121 7.10 -11.29 -8.70
N THR A 122 7.15 -12.19 -7.72
CA THR A 122 6.36 -13.42 -7.78
C THR A 122 4.86 -13.08 -7.84
N PRO A 123 4.08 -13.68 -8.76
CA PRO A 123 2.66 -13.38 -8.90
C PRO A 123 1.86 -13.56 -7.60
N VAL A 124 1.12 -12.53 -7.20
CA VAL A 124 0.24 -12.53 -6.01
C VAL A 124 -1.05 -13.29 -6.31
N LYS A 125 -1.16 -14.56 -5.92
CA LYS A 125 -2.35 -15.38 -6.26
C LYS A 125 -3.57 -15.09 -5.40
N ARG A 126 -3.35 -14.68 -4.15
CA ARG A 126 -4.38 -14.40 -3.14
C ARG A 126 -4.10 -13.07 -2.47
N LEU A 127 -4.82 -12.04 -2.89
CA LEU A 127 -4.69 -10.69 -2.37
C LEU A 127 -5.78 -10.38 -1.35
N GLY A 128 -5.37 -9.91 -0.17
CA GLY A 128 -6.23 -9.21 0.77
C GLY A 128 -6.32 -7.72 0.49
N PHE A 129 -7.48 -7.10 0.60
CA PHE A 129 -7.61 -5.66 0.35
C PHE A 129 -8.80 -4.98 1.03
N GLN A 130 -8.68 -3.66 1.20
CA GLN A 130 -9.71 -2.77 1.74
C GLN A 130 -10.74 -2.39 0.67
N TYR A 131 -11.83 -3.14 0.57
CA TYR A 131 -12.87 -2.95 -0.47
C TYR A 131 -13.38 -1.50 -0.57
N GLU A 132 -13.62 -0.85 0.57
CA GLU A 132 -14.16 0.52 0.61
C GLU A 132 -13.14 1.60 0.17
N SER A 133 -11.85 1.27 0.16
CA SER A 133 -10.77 2.24 -0.04
C SER A 133 -9.94 1.98 -1.29
N MET A 134 -10.19 0.90 -2.03
CA MET A 134 -9.35 0.48 -3.16
C MET A 134 -9.97 0.85 -4.51
N PRO A 135 -9.38 1.78 -5.27
CA PRO A 135 -9.76 2.03 -6.66
C PRO A 135 -9.56 0.78 -7.51
N TRP A 136 -10.49 0.53 -8.43
CA TRP A 136 -10.43 -0.62 -9.35
C TRP A 136 -9.12 -0.70 -10.15
N MET A 137 -8.57 0.44 -10.57
CA MET A 137 -7.31 0.50 -11.31
C MET A 137 -6.13 -0.01 -10.47
N VAL A 138 -6.07 0.35 -9.19
CA VAL A 138 -5.04 -0.15 -8.26
C VAL A 138 -5.21 -1.65 -8.04
N ALA A 139 -6.46 -2.13 -7.92
CA ALA A 139 -6.72 -3.56 -7.81
C ALA A 139 -6.24 -4.33 -9.04
N ARG A 140 -6.51 -3.82 -10.24
CA ARG A 140 -5.99 -4.41 -11.48
C ARG A 140 -4.47 -4.36 -11.58
N ALA A 141 -3.80 -3.32 -11.11
CA ALA A 141 -2.35 -3.25 -11.13
C ALA A 141 -1.70 -4.31 -10.22
N VAL A 142 -2.27 -4.52 -9.02
CA VAL A 142 -1.75 -5.51 -8.07
C VAL A 142 -2.11 -6.95 -8.49
N VAL A 143 -3.33 -7.18 -8.98
CA VAL A 143 -3.85 -8.50 -9.39
C VAL A 143 -3.48 -8.88 -10.82
N GLY A 144 -3.24 -7.91 -11.70
CA GLY A 144 -3.01 -8.11 -13.14
C GLY A 144 -1.70 -8.79 -13.49
N GLN A 145 -0.89 -9.16 -12.49
CA GLN A 145 0.28 -10.01 -12.66
C GLN A 145 -0.14 -11.36 -13.24
N ALA A 146 0.62 -11.91 -14.19
CA ALA A 146 0.31 -13.20 -14.78
C ALA A 146 0.27 -14.31 -13.72
N GLY A 147 -0.92 -14.82 -13.38
CA GLY A 147 -1.10 -15.97 -12.48
C GLY A 147 -2.04 -15.81 -11.28
N VAL A 148 -2.81 -14.71 -11.18
CA VAL A 148 -3.69 -14.48 -10.03
C VAL A 148 -5.01 -15.24 -10.15
N LEU A 149 -5.35 -16.03 -9.12
CA LEU A 149 -6.47 -16.98 -9.14
C LEU A 149 -7.59 -16.63 -8.14
N ARG A 150 -7.40 -15.69 -7.19
CA ARG A 150 -8.46 -15.33 -6.24
C ARG A 150 -8.28 -13.98 -5.55
N LEU A 151 -9.31 -13.14 -5.59
CA LEU A 151 -9.44 -11.92 -4.77
C LEU A 151 -10.15 -12.27 -3.46
N VAL A 152 -9.50 -12.03 -2.32
CA VAL A 152 -10.12 -12.22 -1.00
C VAL A 152 -10.30 -10.85 -0.36
N THR A 153 -11.54 -10.37 -0.29
CA THR A 153 -11.82 -9.15 0.46
C THR A 153 -11.35 -9.34 1.89
N THR A 154 -10.34 -8.56 2.31
CA THR A 154 -9.70 -8.71 3.62
C THR A 154 -9.84 -7.41 4.37
N ALA A 155 -10.70 -7.43 5.37
CA ALA A 155 -10.87 -6.30 6.25
C ALA A 155 -9.62 -6.14 7.15
N VAL A 156 -8.90 -5.04 6.95
CA VAL A 156 -7.76 -4.65 7.78
C VAL A 156 -8.29 -3.73 8.88
N PHE A 157 -8.23 -4.19 10.13
CA PHE A 157 -8.77 -3.49 11.30
C PHE A 157 -7.64 -2.95 12.18
N ALA A 158 -7.45 -1.62 12.22
CA ALA A 158 -6.59 -1.01 13.22
C ALA A 158 -7.30 -0.67 14.56
N ARG A 159 -8.62 -0.91 14.72
CA ARG A 159 -9.42 -0.33 15.84
C ARG A 159 -10.54 -1.20 16.47
N GLY A 160 -10.39 -2.53 16.52
CA GLY A 160 -11.13 -3.34 17.53
C GLY A 160 -12.64 -3.55 17.37
N HIS A 161 -13.22 -3.49 16.17
CA HIS A 161 -14.60 -3.94 15.89
C HIS A 161 -14.68 -4.81 14.61
N VAL A 162 -15.82 -5.47 14.41
CA VAL A 162 -16.06 -6.77 13.73
C VAL A 162 -16.34 -6.74 12.21
N LEU A 163 -15.80 -7.74 11.47
CA LEU A 163 -16.21 -8.51 10.25
C LEU A 163 -16.69 -7.85 8.93
N LEU A 164 -16.28 -8.43 7.78
CA LEU A 164 -17.13 -9.23 6.86
C LEU A 164 -16.31 -9.87 5.72
N GLN A 165 -16.70 -11.09 5.32
CA GLN A 165 -16.08 -11.93 4.29
C GLN A 165 -16.93 -11.88 3.00
N GLY A 166 -16.30 -11.63 1.85
CA GLY A 166 -16.96 -11.72 0.54
C GLY A 166 -15.98 -12.16 -0.55
N ASP A 167 -16.30 -13.27 -1.22
CA ASP A 167 -15.69 -13.67 -2.50
C ASP A 167 -16.18 -12.68 -3.57
N VAL A 168 -15.26 -12.15 -4.38
CA VAL A 168 -15.60 -11.44 -5.62
C VAL A 168 -15.26 -12.40 -6.75
N GLY A 169 -16.30 -12.94 -7.38
CA GLY A 169 -16.20 -13.81 -8.56
C GLY A 169 -15.84 -13.04 -9.81
#